data_AF-A0A1I6YZP5-F1
#
_entry.id   AF-A0A1I6YZP5-F1
#
_cell.length_a   1.000
_cell.length_b   1.000
_cell.length_c   1.000
_cell.angle_alpha   90.00
_cell.angle_beta   90.00
_cell.angle_gamma   90.00
#
_symmetry.space_group_name_H-M   'P 1'
#
loop_
_entity.id
_entity.type
_entity.pdbx_description
1 polymer ?
#
loop_
_entity_poly.entity_id
_entity_poly.type
_entity_poly.pdbx_seq_one_letter_code
_entity_poly.pdbx_strand_id
1 'polypeptide(L)'
;MKKARLFFGIFLLGVGCTGEKEEVYDFVEVCQNKYYESYGINATDTLLSFEQDLIQAGLLANSSYAAYQDLLDELSKEIYFDKYPIRISAQAPLLTLNPQNLQACVFNSFDVDSLTLAQTAYYQLQVDLQNYYSSSENIHISGVFDRYLKHLDAQEFEHPFIRLELLKLIYRWYFESELQQKTPY
;
A
#
# COMPACT_ATOMS: atom_id res chain seq x y z
N MET A 1 61.50 7.71 -31.18
CA MET A 1 60.77 8.63 -30.24
C MET A 1 59.57 9.23 -30.97
N LYS A 2 58.41 9.35 -30.28
CA LYS A 2 57.04 9.68 -30.76
C LYS A 2 56.19 8.44 -31.07
N LYS A 3 54.96 8.24 -30.59
CA LYS A 3 54.07 8.87 -29.60
C LYS A 3 53.10 7.75 -29.16
N ALA A 4 53.04 7.39 -27.88
CA ALA A 4 52.00 6.49 -27.37
C ALA A 4 50.70 7.29 -27.23
N ARG A 5 49.64 6.88 -27.93
CA ARG A 5 48.31 7.45 -27.77
C ARG A 5 47.65 6.77 -26.57
N LEU A 6 47.55 7.53 -25.48
CA LEU A 6 46.76 7.17 -24.30
C LEU A 6 45.29 7.28 -24.68
N PHE A 7 44.63 6.16 -24.98
CA PHE A 7 43.17 6.10 -25.10
C PHE A 7 42.60 6.01 -23.69
N PHE A 8 42.24 7.16 -23.13
CA PHE A 8 41.50 7.24 -21.88
C PHE A 8 40.04 6.89 -22.22
N GLY A 9 39.70 5.61 -22.11
CA GLY A 9 38.32 5.14 -22.18
C GLY A 9 37.56 5.67 -20.98
N ILE A 10 36.71 6.67 -21.20
CA ILE A 10 35.76 7.16 -20.21
C ILE A 10 34.78 6.01 -19.94
N PHE A 11 34.97 5.34 -18.81
CA PHE A 11 34.02 4.41 -18.23
C PHE A 11 32.89 5.25 -17.62
N LEU A 12 31.86 5.55 -18.43
CA LEU A 12 30.59 6.09 -17.95
C LEU A 12 29.96 5.02 -17.07
N LEU A 13 30.24 5.07 -15.76
CA LEU A 13 29.43 4.42 -14.74
C LEU A 13 28.02 5.00 -14.88
N GLY A 14 27.13 4.25 -15.51
CA GLY A 14 25.70 4.49 -15.47
C GLY A 14 25.24 4.34 -14.03
N VAL A 15 25.23 5.45 -13.30
CA VAL A 15 24.41 5.62 -12.11
C VAL A 15 22.97 5.55 -12.62
N GLY A 16 22.31 4.42 -12.40
CA GLY A 16 20.93 4.23 -12.82
C GLY A 16 20.04 5.32 -12.22
N CYS A 17 19.15 5.89 -13.03
CA CYS A 17 18.04 6.70 -12.56
C CYS A 17 17.14 5.84 -11.67
N THR A 18 17.39 5.81 -10.37
CA THR A 18 16.45 5.25 -9.38
C THR A 18 15.51 6.32 -8.82
N GLY A 19 15.83 7.61 -8.99
CA GLY A 19 15.07 8.72 -8.41
C GLY A 19 13.66 8.93 -8.98
N GLU A 20 13.41 8.64 -10.27
CA GLU A 20 12.09 8.86 -10.87
C GLU A 20 10.98 7.98 -10.28
N LYS A 21 11.30 6.76 -9.80
CA LYS A 21 10.29 5.88 -9.18
C LYS A 21 9.95 6.29 -7.76
N GLU A 22 10.94 6.75 -6.99
CA GLU A 22 10.72 7.21 -5.62
C GLU A 22 9.82 8.46 -5.60
N GLU A 23 10.03 9.40 -6.52
CA GLU A 23 9.20 10.60 -6.66
C GLU A 23 7.73 10.28 -7.02
N VAL A 24 7.47 9.20 -7.75
CA VAL A 24 6.11 8.82 -8.16
C VAL A 24 5.24 8.45 -6.96
N TYR A 25 5.79 7.72 -5.98
CA TYR A 25 5.02 7.36 -4.79
C TYR A 25 4.68 8.57 -3.92
N ASP A 26 5.59 9.54 -3.83
CA ASP A 26 5.33 10.81 -3.13
C ASP A 26 4.16 11.57 -3.79
N PHE A 27 4.11 11.61 -5.13
CA PHE A 27 3.01 12.24 -5.84
C PHE A 27 1.68 11.50 -5.66
N VAL A 28 1.71 10.16 -5.66
CA VAL A 28 0.52 9.35 -5.37
C VAL A 28 0.03 9.61 -3.94
N GLU A 29 0.95 9.70 -2.97
CA GLU A 29 0.63 10.04 -1.58
C GLU A 29 -0.05 11.41 -1.47
N VAL A 30 0.53 12.44 -2.10
CA VAL A 30 -0.07 13.79 -2.12
C VAL A 30 -1.47 13.77 -2.71
N CYS A 31 -1.69 13.02 -3.80
CA CYS A 31 -3.00 12.87 -4.42
C CYS A 31 -4.01 12.16 -3.50
N GLN A 32 -3.58 11.14 -2.78
CA GLN A 32 -4.39 10.44 -1.80
C GLN A 32 -4.76 11.34 -0.61
N ASN A 33 -3.79 12.06 -0.06
CA ASN A 33 -4.01 12.95 1.07
C ASN A 33 -4.97 14.07 0.69
N LYS A 34 -4.78 14.71 -0.48
CA LYS A 34 -5.73 15.71 -1.00
C LYS A 34 -7.15 15.17 -1.14
N TYR A 35 -7.30 13.91 -1.59
CA TYR A 35 -8.62 13.29 -1.67
C TYR A 35 -9.27 13.21 -0.29
N TYR A 36 -8.60 12.64 0.71
CA TYR A 36 -9.16 12.49 2.06
C TYR A 36 -9.35 13.83 2.78
N GLU A 37 -8.44 14.78 2.60
CA GLU A 37 -8.56 16.14 3.12
C GLU A 37 -9.80 16.87 2.60
N SER A 38 -10.20 16.62 1.34
CA SER A 38 -11.43 17.20 0.77
C SER A 38 -12.71 16.74 1.48
N TYR A 39 -12.64 15.64 2.23
CA TYR A 39 -13.70 15.14 3.10
C TYR A 39 -13.44 15.44 4.59
N GLY A 40 -12.42 16.26 4.90
CA GLY A 40 -12.06 16.64 6.27
C GLY A 40 -11.37 15.55 7.08
N ILE A 41 -10.69 14.61 6.40
CA ILE A 41 -10.06 13.44 7.04
C ILE A 41 -8.55 13.56 6.94
N ASN A 42 -7.85 13.42 8.07
CA ASN A 42 -6.42 13.13 8.07
C ASN A 42 -6.21 11.61 8.07
N ALA A 43 -6.09 11.04 6.86
CA ALA A 43 -5.97 9.60 6.69
C ALA A 43 -4.67 9.05 7.30
N THR A 44 -3.55 9.76 7.10
CA THR A 44 -2.24 9.37 7.62
C THR A 44 -2.25 9.26 9.14
N ASP A 45 -2.68 10.30 9.85
CA ASP A 45 -2.71 10.27 11.32
C ASP A 45 -3.65 9.18 11.85
N THR A 46 -4.80 8.99 11.19
CA THR A 46 -5.77 7.95 11.58
C THR A 46 -5.18 6.55 11.43
N LEU A 47 -4.51 6.26 10.31
CA LEU A 47 -3.93 4.95 10.03
C LEU A 47 -2.68 4.69 10.88
N LEU A 48 -1.83 5.70 11.11
CA LEU A 48 -0.68 5.57 11.99
C LEU A 48 -1.10 5.38 13.46
N SER A 49 -2.15 6.07 13.91
CA SER A 49 -2.72 5.82 15.25
C SER A 49 -3.23 4.38 15.36
N PHE A 50 -3.95 3.89 14.34
CA PHE A 50 -4.44 2.53 14.30
C PHE A 50 -3.30 1.49 14.35
N GLU A 51 -2.20 1.73 13.64
CA GLU A 51 -1.02 0.86 13.71
C GLU A 51 -0.43 0.79 15.12
N GLN A 52 -0.30 1.94 15.80
CA GLN A 52 0.19 1.97 17.17
C GLN A 52 -0.75 1.19 18.11
N ASP A 53 -2.06 1.31 17.90
CA ASP A 53 -3.05 0.54 18.66
C ASP A 53 -2.93 -0.98 18.39
N LEU A 54 -2.68 -1.41 17.15
CA LEU A 54 -2.41 -2.82 16.81
C LEU A 54 -1.16 -3.33 17.54
N ILE A 55 -0.08 -2.53 17.55
CA ILE A 55 1.18 -2.88 18.22
C ILE A 55 0.97 -2.98 19.74
N GLN A 56 0.29 -2.00 20.33
CA GLN A 56 0.00 -1.99 21.76
C GLN A 56 -0.91 -3.16 22.18
N ALA A 57 -1.84 -3.55 21.32
CA ALA A 57 -2.70 -4.71 21.53
C ALA A 57 -1.97 -6.05 21.32
N GLY A 58 -0.75 -6.05 20.78
CA GLY A 58 -0.01 -7.26 20.41
C GLY A 58 -0.60 -8.00 19.20
N LEU A 59 -1.38 -7.29 18.36
CA LEU A 59 -1.92 -7.80 17.09
C LEU A 59 -0.94 -7.60 15.93
N LEU A 60 0.00 -6.66 16.08
CA LEU A 60 1.10 -6.42 15.15
C LEU A 60 2.39 -6.34 15.95
N ALA A 61 3.45 -7.04 15.53
CA ALA A 61 4.69 -7.08 16.33
C ALA A 61 5.41 -5.72 16.37
N ASN A 62 5.47 -5.02 15.24
CA ASN A 62 6.05 -3.68 15.07
C ASN A 62 5.71 -3.13 13.67
N SER A 63 6.26 -1.97 13.32
CA SER A 63 6.02 -1.29 12.04
C SER A 63 6.85 -1.80 10.85
N SER A 64 7.57 -2.92 10.97
CA SER A 64 8.39 -3.46 9.87
C SER A 64 7.54 -4.27 8.88
N TYR A 65 7.98 -4.33 7.63
CA TYR A 65 7.33 -5.15 6.59
C TYR A 65 7.13 -6.62 7.02
N ALA A 66 8.14 -7.23 7.67
CA ALA A 66 8.05 -8.61 8.14
C ALA A 66 6.88 -8.84 9.11
N ALA A 67 6.63 -7.88 10.02
CA ALA A 67 5.49 -7.98 10.94
C ALA A 67 4.14 -7.90 10.22
N TYR A 68 4.05 -7.12 9.13
CA TYR A 68 2.85 -7.06 8.30
C TYR A 68 2.67 -8.34 7.50
N GLN A 69 3.75 -8.91 6.95
CA GLN A 69 3.68 -10.20 6.27
C GLN A 69 3.16 -11.29 7.19
N ASP A 70 3.74 -11.40 8.40
CA ASP A 70 3.33 -12.38 9.39
C ASP A 70 1.83 -12.23 9.73
N LEU A 71 1.35 -10.99 9.92
CA LEU A 71 -0.06 -10.71 10.18
C LEU A 71 -0.96 -11.11 8.99
N LEU A 72 -0.59 -10.76 7.76
CA LEU A 72 -1.37 -11.15 6.58
C LEU A 72 -1.39 -12.66 6.35
N ASP A 73 -0.28 -13.34 6.61
CA ASP A 73 -0.16 -14.81 6.54
C ASP A 73 -1.02 -15.49 7.61
N GLU A 74 -1.08 -14.93 8.82
CA GLU A 74 -1.96 -15.40 9.89
C GLU A 74 -3.43 -15.20 9.50
N LEU A 75 -3.81 -13.98 9.08
CA LEU A 75 -5.19 -13.66 8.68
C LEU A 75 -5.66 -14.41 7.43
N SER A 76 -4.72 -14.89 6.61
CA SER A 76 -5.04 -15.75 5.46
C SER A 76 -5.41 -17.18 5.87
N LYS A 77 -4.94 -17.64 7.04
CA LYS A 77 -5.24 -18.96 7.62
C LYS A 77 -6.44 -18.88 8.57
N GLU A 78 -6.40 -17.91 9.47
CA GLU A 78 -7.41 -17.59 10.46
C GLU A 78 -8.07 -16.28 10.07
N ILE A 79 -9.23 -16.37 9.41
CA ILE A 79 -9.88 -15.23 8.75
C ILE A 79 -10.17 -14.05 9.71
N TYR A 80 -10.24 -14.29 11.02
CA TYR A 80 -10.56 -13.30 12.04
C TYR A 80 -9.37 -13.00 12.95
N PHE A 81 -9.32 -11.78 13.48
CA PHE A 81 -8.47 -11.48 14.63
C PHE A 81 -8.94 -12.26 15.87
N ASP A 82 -8.00 -12.64 16.73
CA ASP A 82 -8.27 -13.34 17.99
C ASP A 82 -9.06 -12.48 19.00
N LYS A 83 -8.91 -11.15 18.91
CA LYS A 83 -9.59 -10.15 19.76
C LYS A 83 -9.76 -8.81 19.05
N TYR A 84 -10.73 -8.02 19.54
CA TYR A 84 -11.05 -6.71 19.00
C TYR A 84 -11.02 -5.57 20.06
N PRO A 85 -9.84 -5.21 20.60
CA PRO A 85 -9.72 -4.17 21.63
C PRO A 85 -9.81 -2.74 21.06
N ILE A 86 -9.50 -2.57 19.78
CA ILE A 86 -9.54 -1.29 19.06
C ILE A 86 -10.98 -1.03 18.60
N ARG A 87 -11.47 0.20 18.80
CA ARG A 87 -12.81 0.61 18.38
C ARG A 87 -12.74 1.48 17.14
N ILE A 88 -13.31 0.98 16.05
CA ILE A 88 -13.52 1.75 14.82
C ILE A 88 -14.98 2.18 14.77
N SER A 89 -15.21 3.48 14.55
CA SER A 89 -16.57 4.00 14.34
C SER A 89 -17.16 3.39 13.06
N ALA A 90 -18.42 2.93 13.11
CA ALA A 90 -19.12 2.47 11.91
C ALA A 90 -19.35 3.59 10.87
N GLN A 91 -19.19 4.86 11.28
CA GLN A 91 -19.22 6.02 10.40
C GLN A 91 -17.81 6.49 9.99
N ALA A 92 -16.75 5.72 10.30
CA ALA A 92 -15.38 6.07 9.94
C ALA A 92 -15.25 6.14 8.41
N PRO A 93 -14.90 7.31 7.84
CA PRO A 93 -14.90 7.46 6.38
C PRO A 93 -13.91 6.56 5.64
N LEU A 94 -12.81 6.17 6.29
CA LEU A 94 -11.81 5.26 5.69
C LEU A 94 -12.38 3.87 5.39
N LEU A 95 -13.52 3.48 6.00
CA LEU A 95 -14.21 2.23 5.69
C LEU A 95 -14.80 2.21 4.28
N THR A 96 -15.23 3.36 3.75
CA THR A 96 -16.00 3.44 2.49
C THR A 96 -15.35 4.32 1.43
N LEU A 97 -14.61 5.36 1.83
CA LEU A 97 -13.97 6.28 0.89
C LEU A 97 -12.68 5.69 0.33
N ASN A 98 -12.61 5.60 -1.00
CA ASN A 98 -11.44 5.16 -1.73
C ASN A 98 -11.19 6.09 -2.93
N PRO A 99 -9.98 6.65 -3.10
CA PRO A 99 -9.69 7.50 -4.25
C PRO A 99 -9.75 6.69 -5.55
N GLN A 100 -10.68 7.04 -6.44
CA GLN A 100 -10.90 6.30 -7.69
C GLN A 100 -9.96 6.73 -8.83
N ASN A 101 -9.29 7.89 -8.72
CA ASN A 101 -8.59 8.55 -9.83
C ASN A 101 -7.20 9.08 -9.43
N LEU A 102 -6.43 8.32 -8.63
CA LEU A 102 -5.06 8.71 -8.27
C LEU A 102 -4.19 8.94 -9.51
N GLN A 103 -4.34 8.10 -10.55
CA GLN A 103 -3.62 8.25 -11.81
C GLN A 103 -3.85 9.61 -12.47
N ALA A 104 -5.11 10.00 -12.60
CA ALA A 104 -5.47 11.26 -13.20
C ALA A 104 -4.97 12.44 -12.35
N CYS A 105 -4.99 12.33 -11.02
CA CYS A 105 -4.44 13.36 -10.15
C CYS A 105 -2.93 13.52 -10.34
N VAL A 106 -2.19 12.41 -10.37
CA VAL A 106 -0.73 12.41 -10.53
C VAL A 106 -0.34 13.00 -11.89
N PHE A 107 -0.98 12.55 -12.97
CA PHE A 107 -0.77 13.08 -14.31
C PHE A 107 -1.08 14.59 -14.38
N ASN A 108 -2.27 15.01 -13.95
CA ASN A 108 -2.71 16.40 -14.09
C ASN A 108 -1.95 17.39 -13.18
N SER A 109 -1.44 16.93 -12.04
CA SER A 109 -0.81 17.81 -11.04
C SER A 109 0.71 17.87 -11.18
N PHE A 110 1.34 16.82 -11.70
CA PHE A 110 2.80 16.66 -11.68
C PHE A 110 3.40 16.27 -13.03
N ASP A 111 2.58 16.13 -14.09
CA ASP A 111 3.01 15.79 -15.46
C ASP A 111 3.81 14.47 -15.55
N VAL A 112 3.53 13.54 -14.65
CA VAL A 112 4.14 12.22 -14.61
C VAL A 112 3.53 11.34 -15.71
N ASP A 113 4.37 10.74 -16.55
CA ASP A 113 3.92 9.81 -17.57
C ASP A 113 3.15 8.64 -16.96
N SER A 114 1.95 8.42 -17.50
CA SER A 114 1.09 7.27 -17.19
C SER A 114 1.83 5.92 -17.26
N LEU A 115 2.83 5.77 -18.15
CA LEU A 115 3.63 4.56 -18.27
C LEU A 115 4.54 4.35 -17.07
N THR A 116 5.14 5.42 -16.54
CA THR A 116 5.98 5.35 -15.33
C THR A 116 5.14 4.93 -14.13
N LEU A 117 3.94 5.48 -14.00
CA LEU A 117 3.02 5.13 -12.92
C LEU A 117 2.53 3.68 -13.03
N ALA A 118 2.18 3.22 -14.23
CA ALA A 118 1.74 1.85 -14.48
C ALA A 118 2.81 0.78 -14.17
N GLN A 119 4.08 1.17 -14.12
CA GLN A 119 5.19 0.28 -13.78
C GLN A 119 5.44 0.14 -12.27
N THR A 120 4.75 0.91 -11.43
CA THR A 120 4.86 0.79 -9.96
C THR A 120 4.22 -0.51 -9.46
N ALA A 121 4.74 -1.05 -8.36
CA ALA A 121 4.17 -2.25 -7.74
C ALA A 121 2.73 -2.01 -7.29
N TYR A 122 2.42 -0.81 -6.79
CA TYR A 122 1.05 -0.44 -6.44
C TYR A 122 0.08 -0.56 -7.62
N TYR A 123 0.42 -0.04 -8.80
CA TYR A 123 -0.48 -0.13 -9.96
C TYR A 123 -0.64 -1.57 -10.44
N GLN A 124 0.44 -2.35 -10.42
CA GLN A 124 0.37 -3.78 -10.75
C GLN A 124 -0.53 -4.54 -9.76
N LEU A 125 -0.44 -4.23 -8.47
CA LEU A 125 -1.34 -4.74 -7.43
C LEU A 125 -2.79 -4.35 -7.71
N GLN A 126 -3.09 -3.08 -8.01
CA GLN A 126 -4.46 -2.64 -8.32
C GLN A 126 -5.04 -3.40 -9.53
N VAL A 127 -4.24 -3.61 -10.58
CA VAL A 127 -4.65 -4.39 -11.76
C VAL A 127 -4.92 -5.86 -11.39
N ASP A 128 -4.06 -6.48 -10.60
CA ASP A 128 -4.25 -7.87 -10.15
C ASP A 128 -5.50 -8.02 -9.26
N LEU A 129 -5.73 -7.09 -8.34
CA LEU A 129 -6.95 -7.03 -7.52
C LEU A 129 -8.19 -6.85 -8.39
N GLN A 130 -8.17 -5.94 -9.36
CA GLN A 130 -9.30 -5.76 -10.29
C GLN A 130 -9.61 -7.04 -11.08
N ASN A 131 -8.57 -7.71 -11.56
CA ASN A 131 -8.72 -9.00 -12.25
C ASN A 131 -9.33 -10.06 -11.32
N TYR A 132 -8.85 -10.15 -10.09
CA TYR A 132 -9.40 -11.06 -9.08
C TYR A 132 -10.87 -10.84 -8.78
N TYR A 133 -11.25 -9.57 -8.56
CA TYR A 133 -12.64 -9.19 -8.30
C TYR A 133 -13.54 -9.47 -9.50
N SER A 134 -13.01 -9.37 -10.72
CA SER A 134 -13.75 -9.59 -11.95
C SER A 134 -13.86 -11.07 -12.34
N SER A 135 -12.90 -11.90 -11.94
CA SER A 135 -12.81 -13.31 -12.36
C SER A 135 -13.28 -14.33 -11.33
N SER A 136 -13.53 -13.91 -10.08
CA SER A 136 -13.80 -14.84 -8.97
C SER A 136 -15.27 -14.77 -8.57
N GLU A 137 -15.96 -15.92 -8.57
CA GLU A 137 -17.37 -16.00 -8.19
C GLU A 137 -17.60 -15.65 -6.70
N ASN A 138 -16.63 -16.01 -5.85
CA ASN A 138 -16.62 -15.66 -4.43
C ASN A 138 -15.30 -14.98 -4.08
N ILE A 139 -15.38 -13.77 -3.53
CA ILE A 139 -14.20 -13.01 -3.11
C ILE A 139 -13.83 -13.41 -1.69
N HIS A 140 -12.69 -14.08 -1.55
CA HIS A 140 -12.10 -14.39 -0.26
C HIS A 140 -11.03 -13.36 0.11
N ILE A 141 -11.01 -12.93 1.37
CA ILE A 141 -10.03 -11.96 1.87
C ILE A 141 -8.59 -12.49 1.79
N SER A 142 -8.37 -13.79 2.01
CA SER A 142 -7.05 -14.42 1.84
C SER A 142 -6.50 -14.19 0.44
N GLY A 143 -7.34 -14.30 -0.60
CA GLY A 143 -6.94 -13.99 -1.97
C GLY A 143 -6.60 -12.50 -2.20
N VAL A 144 -7.12 -11.59 -1.39
CA VAL A 144 -6.70 -10.18 -1.39
C VAL A 144 -5.32 -10.05 -0.74
N PHE A 145 -5.11 -10.68 0.42
CA PHE A 145 -3.83 -10.68 1.14
C PHE A 145 -2.69 -11.28 0.31
N ASP A 146 -2.92 -12.44 -0.33
CA ASP A 146 -1.96 -13.09 -1.22
C ASP A 146 -1.47 -12.14 -2.34
N ARG A 147 -2.35 -11.26 -2.84
CA ARG A 147 -1.99 -10.31 -3.88
C ARG A 147 -1.14 -9.17 -3.36
N TYR A 148 -1.45 -8.64 -2.18
CA TYR A 148 -0.59 -7.67 -1.53
C TYR A 148 0.80 -8.26 -1.29
N LEU A 149 0.90 -9.49 -0.78
CA LEU A 149 2.18 -10.18 -0.55
C LEU A 149 2.94 -10.53 -1.83
N LYS A 150 2.22 -10.76 -2.95
CA LYS A 150 2.83 -11.04 -4.25
C LYS A 150 3.50 -9.81 -4.88
N HIS A 151 2.92 -8.62 -4.69
CA HIS A 151 3.36 -7.40 -5.39
C HIS A 151 4.20 -6.47 -4.54
N LEU A 152 4.00 -6.44 -3.23
CA LEU A 152 4.70 -5.53 -2.34
C LEU A 152 5.77 -6.30 -1.60
N ASP A 153 7.03 -5.91 -1.78
CA ASP A 153 8.16 -6.44 -1.02
C ASP A 153 8.68 -5.43 0.03
N ALA A 154 9.77 -5.78 0.69
CA ALA A 154 10.37 -4.91 1.71
C ALA A 154 10.84 -3.57 1.14
N GLN A 155 11.30 -3.52 -0.12
CA GLN A 155 11.75 -2.29 -0.75
C GLN A 155 10.55 -1.39 -1.04
N GLU A 156 9.47 -1.93 -1.58
CA GLU A 156 8.24 -1.18 -1.84
C GLU A 156 7.63 -0.64 -0.54
N PHE A 157 7.75 -1.40 0.56
CA PHE A 157 7.25 -1.00 1.88
C PHE A 157 7.98 0.20 2.50
N GLU A 158 9.20 0.53 2.06
CA GLU A 158 9.91 1.74 2.50
C GLU A 158 9.19 3.02 2.05
N HIS A 159 8.32 2.95 1.04
CA HIS A 159 7.46 4.06 0.65
C HIS A 159 6.29 4.23 1.63
N PRO A 160 6.15 5.38 2.31
CA PRO A 160 5.09 5.62 3.30
C PRO A 160 3.68 5.32 2.77
N PHE A 161 3.43 5.70 1.52
CA PHE A 161 2.19 5.40 0.81
C PHE A 161 1.83 3.90 0.81
N ILE A 162 2.79 3.02 0.50
CA ILE A 162 2.55 1.57 0.42
C ILE A 162 2.16 1.00 1.79
N ARG A 163 2.87 1.42 2.84
CA ARG A 163 2.53 1.04 4.22
C ARG A 163 1.14 1.53 4.63
N LEU A 164 0.78 2.77 4.28
CA LEU A 164 -0.55 3.31 4.57
C LEU A 164 -1.65 2.56 3.81
N GLU A 165 -1.41 2.13 2.57
CA GLU A 165 -2.37 1.32 1.80
C GLU A 165 -2.58 -0.07 2.41
N LEU A 166 -1.50 -0.71 2.89
CA LEU A 166 -1.57 -1.95 3.66
C LEU A 166 -2.34 -1.76 4.97
N LEU A 167 -2.05 -0.68 5.71
CA LEU A 167 -2.79 -0.35 6.94
C LEU A 167 -4.26 -0.10 6.67
N LYS A 168 -4.61 0.58 5.57
CA LYS A 168 -6.01 0.81 5.20
C LYS A 168 -6.74 -0.50 4.89
N LEU A 169 -6.08 -1.46 4.25
CA LEU A 169 -6.63 -2.81 4.05
C LEU A 169 -6.91 -3.48 5.39
N ILE A 170 -5.91 -3.51 6.29
CA ILE A 170 -6.03 -4.12 7.61
C ILE A 170 -7.11 -3.43 8.45
N TYR A 171 -7.20 -2.10 8.40
CA TYR A 171 -8.22 -1.30 9.09
C TYR A 171 -9.63 -1.70 8.69
N ARG A 172 -9.88 -1.80 7.36
CA ARG A 172 -11.18 -2.22 6.82
C ARG A 172 -11.49 -3.66 7.20
N TRP A 173 -10.50 -4.54 7.07
CA TRP A 173 -10.70 -5.95 7.40
C TRP A 173 -10.95 -6.16 8.90
N TYR A 174 -10.21 -5.49 9.77
CA TYR A 174 -10.41 -5.55 11.22
C TYR A 174 -11.84 -5.14 11.60
N PHE A 175 -12.38 -4.08 11.01
CA PHE A 175 -13.76 -3.69 11.24
C PHE A 175 -14.77 -4.74 10.72
N GLU A 176 -14.61 -5.20 9.49
CA GLU A 176 -15.53 -6.16 8.87
C GLU A 176 -15.53 -7.52 9.58
N SER A 177 -14.34 -8.02 9.93
CA SER A 177 -14.16 -9.26 10.67
C SER A 177 -14.77 -9.18 12.09
N GLU A 178 -14.71 -8.02 12.76
CA GLU A 178 -15.42 -7.80 14.04
C GLU A 178 -16.93 -7.92 13.87
N LEU A 179 -17.49 -7.34 12.81
CA LEU A 179 -18.93 -7.40 12.53
C LEU A 179 -19.38 -8.84 12.27
N GLN A 180 -18.68 -9.55 11.38
CA GLN A 180 -18.97 -10.93 11.04
C GLN A 180 -18.93 -11.86 12.26
N GLN A 181 -17.98 -11.66 13.19
CA GLN A 181 -17.91 -12.46 14.41
C GLN A 181 -19.08 -12.17 15.38
N LYS A 182 -19.57 -10.93 15.43
CA LYS A 182 -20.71 -10.54 16.29
C LYS A 182 -22.07 -10.93 15.72
N THR A 183 -22.19 -11.04 14.40
CA THR A 183 -23.39 -11.49 13.71
C THR A 183 -23.08 -12.72 12.87
N PRO A 184 -22.95 -13.90 13.48
CA PRO A 184 -22.83 -15.14 12.72
C PRO A 184 -24.14 -15.34 11.94
N TYR A 185 -24.03 -15.34 10.61
CA TYR A 185 -25.12 -15.71 9.71
C TYR A 185 -25.57 -17.16 9.92
#